data_AF-A0A9X3HSF7-F1
#
_entry.id   AF-A0A9X3HSF7-F1
#
_cell.length_a   1.000
_cell.length_b   1.000
_cell.length_c   1.000
_cell.angle_alpha   90.00
_cell.angle_beta   90.00
_cell.angle_gamma   90.00
#
_symmetry.space_group_name_H-M   'P 1'
#
loop_
_entity.id
_entity.type
_entity.pdbx_description
1 polymer ?
#
loop_
_entity_poly.entity_id
_entity_poly.type
_entity_poly.pdbx_seq_one_letter_code
_entity_poly.pdbx_strand_id
1 'polypeptide(L)'
;NLEQLTQTPRAMNLSAILAASSTSLQGLVDVENPLTGKAGPISLNLLTVAGSGERKSSLESKVIKGLKRFMLDDTKLLKRALVKHALIISECIETNDMNNK
;
A
#
# COMPACT_ATOMS: atom_id res chain seq x y z
N ASN A 1 16.96 12.73 -15.42
CA ASN A 1 15.96 13.29 -14.48
C ASN A 1 14.58 12.70 -14.81
N LEU A 2 13.65 12.56 -13.85
CA LEU A 2 12.33 11.94 -14.06
C LEU A 2 11.54 12.61 -15.20
N GLU A 3 11.62 13.95 -15.28
CA GLU A 3 10.99 14.77 -16.32
C GLU A 3 11.37 14.34 -17.75
N GLN A 4 12.64 14.00 -17.99
CA GLN A 4 13.13 13.54 -19.30
C GLN A 4 12.60 12.15 -19.66
N LEU A 5 12.33 11.32 -18.65
CA LEU A 5 11.89 9.92 -18.79
C LEU A 5 10.39 9.79 -18.98
N THR A 6 9.61 10.73 -18.47
CA THR A 6 8.14 10.66 -18.46
C THR A 6 7.47 11.73 -19.30
N GLN A 7 8.18 12.79 -19.71
CA GLN A 7 7.62 13.92 -20.44
C GLN A 7 6.39 14.48 -19.71
N THR A 8 6.56 14.75 -18.40
CA THR A 8 5.51 15.23 -17.50
C THR A 8 6.01 16.40 -16.66
N PRO A 9 5.14 17.32 -16.20
CA PRO A 9 5.53 18.48 -15.43
C PRO A 9 6.15 18.11 -14.09
N ARG A 10 7.07 18.92 -13.61
CA ARG A 10 7.74 18.74 -12.32
C ARG A 10 6.75 18.54 -11.17
N ALA A 11 5.70 19.36 -11.13
CA ALA A 11 4.66 19.30 -10.10
C ALA A 11 3.96 17.93 -10.08
N MET A 12 3.69 17.36 -11.26
CA MET A 12 3.10 16.04 -11.42
C MET A 12 4.02 14.93 -10.91
N ASN A 13 5.32 15.02 -11.22
CA ASN A 13 6.34 14.06 -10.75
C ASN A 13 6.41 14.05 -9.22
N LEU A 14 6.50 15.23 -8.61
CA LEU A 14 6.51 15.37 -7.16
C LEU A 14 5.22 14.84 -6.53
N SER A 15 4.08 15.08 -7.17
CA SER A 15 2.79 14.62 -6.66
C SER A 15 2.69 13.10 -6.68
N ALA A 16 3.18 12.43 -7.74
CA ALA A 16 3.24 10.98 -7.81
C ALA A 16 4.19 10.39 -6.74
N ILE A 17 5.33 11.03 -6.49
CA ILE A 17 6.30 10.60 -5.46
C ILE A 17 5.71 10.75 -4.05
N LEU A 18 5.06 11.89 -3.77
CA LEU A 18 4.40 12.13 -2.49
C LEU A 18 3.25 11.13 -2.26
N ALA A 19 2.45 10.86 -3.29
CA ALA A 19 1.38 9.86 -3.22
C ALA A 19 1.95 8.47 -2.89
N ALA A 20 2.99 8.01 -3.59
CA ALA A 20 3.61 6.72 -3.31
C ALA A 20 4.22 6.65 -1.90
N SER A 21 4.80 7.75 -1.42
CA SER A 21 5.37 7.83 -0.07
C SER A 21 4.28 7.76 0.99
N SER A 22 3.19 8.52 0.82
CA SER A 22 2.01 8.46 1.70
C SER A 22 1.43 7.05 1.76
N THR A 23 1.21 6.40 0.61
CA THR A 23 0.69 5.03 0.57
C THR A 23 1.61 4.03 1.28
N SER A 24 2.93 4.20 1.15
CA SER A 24 3.90 3.31 1.82
C SER A 24 3.84 3.39 3.35
N LEU A 25 3.38 4.52 3.90
CA LEU A 25 3.30 4.76 5.34
C LEU A 25 1.94 4.44 5.96
N GLN A 26 0.88 4.24 5.16
CA GLN A 26 -0.47 3.97 5.67
C GLN A 26 -0.58 2.69 6.52
N GLY A 27 0.36 1.76 6.41
CA GLY A 27 0.43 0.56 7.26
C GLY A 27 1.28 0.71 8.52
N LEU A 28 1.91 1.88 8.73
CA LEU A 28 2.87 2.11 9.82
C LEU A 28 2.39 3.17 10.81
N VAL A 29 1.66 4.17 10.35
CA VAL A 29 1.22 5.29 11.20
C VAL A 29 -0.18 5.75 10.81
N ASP A 30 -0.95 6.09 11.84
CA ASP A 30 -2.23 6.77 11.72
C ASP A 30 -2.08 8.25 12.11
N VAL A 31 -2.94 9.08 11.55
CA VAL A 31 -3.04 10.53 11.81
C VAL A 31 -4.38 10.82 12.46
N GLU A 32 -4.36 11.62 13.51
CA GLU A 32 -5.57 12.09 14.17
C GLU A 32 -6.18 13.28 13.41
N ASN A 33 -7.47 13.19 13.11
CA ASN A 33 -8.22 14.31 12.55
C ASN A 33 -8.53 15.32 13.68
N PRO A 34 -8.00 16.55 13.62
CA PRO A 34 -8.12 17.53 14.72
C PRO A 34 -9.56 18.01 14.96
N LEU A 35 -10.45 17.87 13.98
CA LEU A 35 -11.85 18.30 14.11
C LEU A 35 -12.75 17.21 14.72
N THR A 36 -12.35 15.94 14.62
CA THR A 36 -13.20 14.80 15.04
C THR A 36 -12.54 13.92 16.11
N GLY A 37 -11.24 14.08 16.36
CA GLY A 37 -10.44 13.24 17.26
C GLY A 37 -10.25 11.81 16.76
N LYS A 38 -10.69 11.48 15.53
CA LYS A 38 -10.61 10.12 14.99
C LYS A 38 -9.26 9.90 14.34
N ALA A 39 -8.59 8.81 14.71
CA ALA A 39 -7.42 8.30 14.01
C ALA A 39 -7.82 7.67 12.66
N GLY A 40 -7.03 7.92 11.62
CA GLY A 40 -7.18 7.31 10.32
C GLY A 40 -5.87 7.31 9.53
N PRO A 41 -5.83 6.69 8.35
CA PRO A 41 -4.59 6.56 7.60
C PRO A 41 -4.09 7.92 7.09
N ILE A 42 -2.77 8.03 6.89
CA ILE A 42 -2.21 9.19 6.17
C ILE A 42 -2.86 9.30 4.79
N SER A 43 -3.35 10.50 4.45
CA SER A 43 -3.87 10.81 3.13
C SER A 43 -3.29 12.11 2.60
N LEU A 44 -3.26 12.24 1.26
CA LEU A 44 -2.82 13.45 0.57
C LEU A 44 -3.84 13.82 -0.50
N ASN A 45 -4.10 15.11 -0.65
CA ASN A 45 -4.89 15.65 -1.75
C ASN A 45 -4.03 16.68 -2.50
N LEU A 46 -3.67 16.36 -3.73
CA LEU A 46 -2.76 17.15 -4.56
C LEU A 46 -3.43 17.46 -5.90
N LEU A 47 -3.31 18.71 -6.34
CA LEU A 47 -3.80 19.19 -7.62
C LEU A 47 -2.61 19.63 -8.48
N THR A 48 -2.53 19.11 -9.70
CA THR A 48 -1.51 19.51 -10.68
C THR A 48 -2.16 19.77 -12.03
N VAL A 49 -1.72 20.82 -12.71
CA VAL A 49 -2.10 21.11 -14.09
C VAL A 49 -1.06 20.50 -15.01
N ALA A 50 -1.51 19.77 -16.04
CA ALA A 50 -0.67 19.15 -17.06
C ALA A 50 -1.21 19.50 -18.45
N GLY A 51 -0.30 19.63 -19.41
CA GLY A 51 -0.61 19.80 -20.82
C GLY A 51 -1.19 18.53 -21.45
N SER A 52 -1.86 18.70 -22.58
CA SER A 52 -2.40 17.58 -23.35
C SER A 52 -1.26 16.67 -23.82
N GLY A 53 -1.38 15.36 -23.55
CA GLY A 53 -0.36 14.36 -23.89
C GLY A 53 0.58 13.97 -22.75
N GLU A 54 0.67 14.78 -21.69
CA GLU A 54 1.45 14.46 -20.50
C GLU A 54 0.69 13.42 -19.65
N ARG A 55 1.08 12.14 -19.79
CA ARG A 55 0.29 11.02 -19.24
C ARG A 55 0.65 10.70 -17.79
N LYS A 56 -0.28 11.02 -16.89
CA LYS A 56 -0.29 10.60 -15.48
C LYS A 56 0.02 9.11 -15.28
N SER A 57 -0.69 8.24 -16.00
CA SER A 57 -0.63 6.80 -15.79
C SER A 57 0.75 6.19 -16.08
N SER A 58 1.49 6.74 -17.05
CA SER A 58 2.85 6.30 -17.38
C SER A 58 3.83 6.61 -16.25
N LEU A 59 3.76 7.84 -15.72
CA LEU A 59 4.53 8.28 -14.57
C LEU A 59 4.20 7.44 -13.32
N GLU A 60 2.92 7.33 -12.96
CA GLU A 60 2.50 6.60 -11.77
C GLU A 60 2.90 5.13 -11.82
N SER A 61 2.81 4.49 -13.00
CA SER A 61 3.25 3.10 -13.18
C SER A 61 4.73 2.91 -12.84
N LYS A 62 5.60 3.86 -13.24
CA LYS A 62 7.03 3.83 -12.93
C LYS A 62 7.31 4.08 -11.45
N VAL A 63 6.66 5.09 -10.87
CA VAL A 63 6.87 5.49 -9.46
C VAL A 63 6.38 4.40 -8.49
N ILE A 64 5.21 3.83 -8.74
CA ILE A 64 4.56 2.86 -7.84
C ILE A 64 5.06 1.42 -8.05
N LYS A 65 5.85 1.14 -9.10
CA LYS A 65 6.32 -0.22 -9.43
C LYS A 65 6.95 -0.95 -8.23
N GLY A 66 7.85 -0.27 -7.50
CA GLY A 66 8.52 -0.83 -6.33
C GLY A 66 7.53 -1.14 -5.20
N LEU A 67 6.65 -0.18 -4.90
CA LEU A 67 5.61 -0.34 -3.88
C LEU A 67 4.65 -1.50 -4.19
N LYS A 68 4.18 -1.61 -5.44
CA LYS A 68 3.36 -2.75 -5.88
C LYS A 68 4.06 -4.07 -5.68
N ARG A 69 5.37 -4.13 -5.95
CA ARG A 69 6.14 -5.36 -5.77
C ARG A 69 6.22 -5.73 -4.29
N PHE A 70 6.52 -4.78 -3.43
CA PHE A 70 6.55 -4.95 -1.98
C PHE A 70 5.20 -5.47 -1.46
N MET A 71 4.10 -4.80 -1.78
CA MET A 71 2.76 -5.21 -1.35
C MET A 71 2.39 -6.63 -1.82
N LEU A 72 2.78 -6.99 -3.04
CA LEU A 72 2.54 -8.34 -3.58
C LEU A 72 3.31 -9.40 -2.79
N ASP A 73 4.57 -9.13 -2.44
CA ASP A 73 5.41 -10.07 -1.71
C ASP A 73 4.95 -10.21 -0.24
N ASP A 74 4.57 -9.12 0.42
CA ASP A 74 3.94 -9.13 1.75
C ASP A 74 2.62 -9.92 1.75
N THR A 75 1.77 -9.70 0.74
CA THR A 75 0.50 -10.43 0.62
C THR A 75 0.73 -11.94 0.49
N LYS A 76 1.78 -12.37 -0.21
CA LYS A 76 2.12 -13.81 -0.30
C LYS A 76 2.58 -14.35 1.04
N LEU A 77 3.40 -13.60 1.78
CA LEU A 77 3.87 -14.00 3.10
C LEU A 77 2.70 -14.16 4.08
N LEU A 78 1.80 -13.17 4.10
CA LEU A 78 0.61 -13.20 4.94
C LEU A 78 -0.30 -14.39 4.60
N LYS A 79 -0.52 -14.67 3.31
CA LYS A 79 -1.30 -15.84 2.87
C LYS A 79 -0.70 -17.15 3.37
N ARG A 80 0.63 -17.31 3.32
CA ARG A 80 1.31 -18.50 3.84
C ARG A 80 1.15 -18.64 5.35
N ALA A 81 1.30 -17.54 6.09
CA ALA A 81 1.11 -17.53 7.53
C ALA A 81 -0.33 -17.92 7.91
N LEU A 82 -1.34 -17.38 7.21
CA LEU A 82 -2.75 -17.71 7.39
C LEU A 82 -3.01 -19.21 7.22
N VAL A 83 -2.51 -19.83 6.14
CA VAL A 83 -2.66 -21.27 5.91
C VAL A 83 -2.01 -22.08 7.04
N LYS A 84 -0.80 -21.69 7.47
CA LYS A 84 -0.10 -22.37 8.56
C LYS A 84 -0.90 -22.30 9.87
N HIS A 85 -1.43 -21.13 10.23
CA HIS A 85 -2.26 -20.97 11.41
C HIS A 85 -3.57 -21.77 11.32
N ALA A 86 -4.20 -21.81 10.15
CA ALA A 86 -5.42 -22.60 9.95
C ALA A 86 -5.17 -24.12 10.16
N LEU A 87 -4.04 -24.64 9.68
CA LEU A 87 -3.65 -26.04 9.91
C LEU A 87 -3.43 -26.34 11.39
N ILE A 88 -2.70 -25.48 12.09
CA ILE A 88 -2.45 -25.63 13.54
C ILE A 88 -3.78 -25.64 14.31
N ILE A 89 -4.72 -24.76 13.96
CA ILE A 89 -6.04 -24.74 14.59
C ILE A 89 -6.78 -26.06 14.37
N SER A 90 -6.72 -26.64 13.17
CA SER A 90 -7.34 -27.94 12.88
C SER A 90 -6.74 -29.07 13.72
N GLU A 91 -5.41 -29.16 13.81
CA GLU A 91 -4.72 -30.16 14.63
C GLU A 91 -5.07 -30.01 16.13
N CYS A 92 -5.17 -28.78 16.64
CA CYS A 92 -5.57 -28.50 18.02
C CYS A 92 -7.02 -28.93 18.31
N ILE A 93 -7.93 -28.78 17.35
CA ILE A 93 -9.32 -29.23 17.51
C ILE A 93 -9.37 -30.76 17.58
N GLU A 94 -8.67 -31.45 16.69
CA GLU A 94 -8.63 -32.92 16.64
C GLU A 94 -8.04 -33.53 17.93
N THR A 95 -6.99 -32.91 18.50
CA THR A 95 -6.39 -33.39 19.75
C THR A 95 -7.26 -33.11 20.99
N ASN A 96 -8.04 -32.02 21.00
CA ASN A 96 -8.99 -31.76 22.08
C ASN A 96 -10.17 -32.75 22.09
N ASP A 97 -10.68 -33.14 20.91
CA ASP A 97 -11.74 -34.15 20.79
C ASP A 97 -11.28 -35.55 21.23
N MET A 98 -9.99 -35.86 21.06
CA MET A 98 -9.39 -37.12 21.50
C MET A 98 -9.16 -37.19 23.02
N ASN A 99 -8.89 -36.06 23.67
CA ASN A 99 -8.67 -35.98 25.13
C ASN A 99 -9.96 -35.86 25.95
N ASN A 100 -11.10 -35.61 25.30
CA ASN A 100 -12.42 -35.46 25.94
C ASN A 100 -13.30 -36.73 25.80
N LYS A 101 -12.70 -37.84 25.36
CA LYS A 101 -13.27 -39.20 25.38
C LYS A 101 -12.56 -40.06 26.42
#